data_AF-A0A960DX87-F1
#
_entry.id   AF-A0A960DX87-F1
#
_cell.length_a   1.000
_cell.length_b   1.000
_cell.length_c   1.000
_cell.angle_alpha   90.00
_cell.angle_beta   90.00
_cell.angle_gamma   90.00
#
_symmetry.space_group_name_H-M   'P 1'
#
loop_
_entity.id
_entity.type
_entity.pdbx_description
1 polymer ?
#
loop_
_entity_poly.entity_id
_entity_poly.type
_entity_poly.pdbx_seq_one_letter_code
_entity_poly.pdbx_strand_id
1 'polypeptide(L)'
;MELISADLAGGPTQVLTAEQPAITGPHGVIGIDVAARTIDGRHWTVVQLLLDDDHPLFDRTLLDQPVVAEVRGRHGEGAVLALEPFDHDAFRQRLQAERGTGERTTRGVLVLTGGQLPPPYVRLAFLPIELAETAGARLAVRRTTVAELVAGVERAHAAGEVDDDERRALLVGIEQRHPTPGA
;
A
#
# COMPACT_ATOMS: atom_id res chain seq x y z
N MET A 1 -11.80 1.44 -7.06
CA MET A 1 -12.90 0.94 -6.21
C MET A 1 -12.40 0.82 -4.78
N GLU A 2 -13.12 1.32 -3.76
CA GLU A 2 -12.73 1.11 -2.36
C GLU A 2 -12.98 -0.35 -1.95
N LEU A 3 -12.02 -0.93 -1.23
CA LEU A 3 -12.06 -2.30 -0.74
C LEU A 3 -12.39 -2.34 0.76
N ILE A 4 -11.76 -1.46 1.53
CA ILE A 4 -11.93 -1.33 2.98
C ILE A 4 -11.39 0.04 3.42
N SER A 5 -11.98 0.62 4.47
CA SER A 5 -11.50 1.87 5.05
C SER A 5 -11.52 1.83 6.58
N ALA A 6 -10.75 2.73 7.20
CA ALA A 6 -10.66 2.92 8.63
C ALA A 6 -10.44 4.40 8.95
N ASP A 7 -11.07 4.88 10.01
CA ASP A 7 -10.73 6.17 10.61
C ASP A 7 -9.55 5.96 11.58
N LEU A 8 -8.51 6.79 11.45
CA LEU A 8 -7.26 6.63 12.16
C LEU A 8 -7.21 7.54 13.40
N ALA A 9 -6.89 6.96 14.55
CA ALA A 9 -6.80 7.68 15.82
C ALA A 9 -5.37 8.11 16.19
N GLY A 10 -4.40 7.92 15.29
CA GLY A 10 -2.98 8.16 15.59
C GLY A 10 -2.29 6.99 16.31
N GLY A 11 -2.91 5.82 16.31
CA GLY A 11 -2.42 4.62 16.99
C GLY A 11 -2.79 3.34 16.23
N PRO A 12 -2.36 2.17 16.72
CA PRO A 12 -2.63 0.90 16.07
C PRO A 12 -4.12 0.72 15.82
N THR A 13 -4.48 0.33 14.61
CA THR A 13 -5.87 0.21 14.18
C THR A 13 -6.04 -1.09 13.43
N GLN A 14 -7.03 -1.88 13.83
CA GLN A 14 -7.43 -3.10 13.13
C GLN A 14 -8.90 -2.99 12.75
N VAL A 15 -9.22 -3.38 11.52
CA VAL A 15 -10.60 -3.45 11.06
C VAL A 15 -10.83 -4.75 10.30
N LEU A 16 -11.82 -5.52 10.72
CA LEU A 16 -12.29 -6.72 10.02
C LEU A 16 -13.51 -6.39 9.16
N THR A 17 -13.60 -6.95 7.95
CA THR A 17 -14.76 -6.75 7.07
C THR A 17 -16.04 -7.29 7.68
N ALA A 18 -15.96 -8.35 8.49
CA ALA A 18 -17.10 -8.93 9.21
C ALA A 18 -17.75 -7.97 10.23
N GLU A 19 -17.03 -6.94 10.66
CA GLU A 19 -17.50 -5.97 11.66
C GLU A 19 -18.08 -4.70 11.01
N GLN A 20 -17.99 -4.58 9.69
CA GLN A 20 -18.49 -3.41 8.97
C GLN A 20 -19.95 -3.60 8.54
N PRO A 21 -20.77 -2.53 8.51
CA PRO A 21 -22.10 -2.56 7.89
C PRO A 21 -21.93 -3.14 6.50
N ALA A 22 -22.75 -4.13 6.13
CA ALA A 22 -22.59 -4.94 4.92
C ALA A 22 -22.18 -4.07 3.72
N ILE A 23 -20.87 -3.95 3.50
CA ILE A 23 -20.34 -3.44 2.27
C ILE A 23 -20.76 -4.53 1.29
N THR A 24 -21.77 -4.23 0.48
CA THR A 24 -22.12 -5.07 -0.65
C THR A 24 -20.92 -5.04 -1.59
N GLY A 25 -19.95 -5.93 -1.34
CA GLY A 25 -18.62 -5.92 -1.96
C GLY A 25 -17.98 -7.31 -1.88
N PRO A 26 -18.23 -8.18 -2.87
CA PRO A 26 -17.84 -9.59 -2.83
C PRO A 26 -16.40 -9.83 -3.32
N HIS A 27 -15.34 -9.69 -2.50
CA HIS A 27 -13.99 -9.71 -3.10
C HIS A 27 -12.86 -10.37 -2.28
N GLY A 28 -13.19 -11.08 -1.19
CA GLY A 28 -12.25 -11.78 -0.30
C GLY A 28 -11.16 -10.87 0.31
N VAL A 29 -11.59 -9.76 0.92
CA VAL A 29 -10.78 -9.01 1.89
C VAL A 29 -11.25 -9.40 3.29
N ILE A 30 -10.33 -9.84 4.16
CA ILE A 30 -10.63 -10.18 5.56
C ILE A 30 -10.57 -8.94 6.44
N GLY A 31 -9.61 -8.06 6.19
CA GLY A 31 -9.41 -6.89 7.01
C GLY A 31 -8.10 -6.18 6.74
N ILE A 32 -7.87 -5.13 7.53
CA ILE A 32 -6.62 -4.39 7.57
C ILE A 32 -6.10 -4.29 9.00
N ASP A 33 -4.78 -4.26 9.12
CA ASP A 33 -4.06 -3.93 10.34
C ASP A 33 -3.10 -2.77 10.04
N VAL A 34 -3.08 -1.77 10.93
CA VAL A 34 -2.27 -0.56 10.80
C VAL A 34 -1.40 -0.45 12.04
N ALA A 35 -0.09 -0.44 11.85
CA ALA A 35 0.87 -0.42 12.94
C ALA A 35 2.13 0.36 12.60
N ALA A 36 2.82 0.86 13.63
CA ALA A 36 4.12 1.48 13.48
C ALA A 36 5.24 0.42 13.40
N ARG A 37 6.20 0.63 12.50
CA ARG A 37 7.43 -0.17 12.41
C ARG A 37 8.64 0.72 12.12
N THR A 38 9.76 0.40 12.75
CA THR A 38 11.06 0.95 12.37
C THR A 38 11.77 -0.06 11.48
N ILE A 39 12.08 0.34 10.24
CA ILE A 39 12.72 -0.51 9.24
C ILE A 39 13.84 0.29 8.58
N ASP A 40 15.05 -0.29 8.55
CA ASP A 40 16.26 0.35 8.03
C ASP A 40 16.50 1.76 8.63
N GLY A 41 16.19 1.91 9.93
CA GLY A 41 16.35 3.17 10.66
C GLY A 41 15.30 4.24 10.37
N ARG A 42 14.27 3.94 9.56
CA ARG A 42 13.15 4.83 9.25
C ARG A 42 11.87 4.35 9.91
N HIS A 43 11.05 5.29 10.35
CA HIS A 43 9.72 5.01 10.87
C HIS A 43 8.70 4.92 9.74
N TRP A 44 7.84 3.93 9.82
CA TRP A 44 6.80 3.66 8.84
C TRP A 44 5.48 3.42 9.55
N THR A 45 4.41 3.99 8.99
CA THR A 45 3.06 3.45 9.18
C THR A 45 2.88 2.32 8.19
N VAL A 46 2.78 1.10 8.70
CA VAL A 46 2.60 -0.10 7.88
C VAL A 46 1.13 -0.45 7.87
N VAL A 47 0.56 -0.57 6.67
CA VAL A 47 -0.78 -1.10 6.46
C VAL A 47 -0.64 -2.51 5.91
N GLN A 48 -1.17 -3.49 6.64
CA GLN A 48 -1.30 -4.86 6.19
C GLN A 48 -2.73 -5.09 5.71
N LEU A 49 -2.88 -5.54 4.46
CA LEU A 49 -4.14 -6.00 3.89
C LEU A 49 -4.13 -7.53 3.88
N LEU A 50 -5.18 -8.12 4.43
CA LEU A 50 -5.37 -9.57 4.42
C LEU A 50 -6.50 -9.94 3.46
N LEU A 51 -6.21 -10.85 2.54
CA LEU A 51 -7.13 -11.40 1.56
C LEU A 51 -7.51 -12.84 1.93
N ASP A 52 -8.73 -13.23 1.60
CA ASP A 52 -9.26 -14.60 1.69
C ASP A 52 -9.31 -15.17 0.27
N ASP A 53 -8.23 -15.82 -0.16
CA ASP A 53 -8.12 -16.40 -1.49
C ASP A 53 -8.85 -17.75 -1.66
N ASP A 54 -9.36 -18.29 -0.54
CA ASP A 54 -10.26 -19.43 -0.49
C ASP A 54 -11.74 -19.03 -0.54
N HIS A 55 -12.06 -17.73 -0.39
CA HIS A 55 -13.43 -17.25 -0.48
C HIS A 55 -14.03 -17.55 -1.86
N PRO A 56 -15.23 -18.16 -1.96
CA PRO A 56 -15.82 -18.56 -3.25
C PRO A 56 -16.03 -17.42 -4.25
N LEU A 57 -16.12 -16.18 -3.75
CA LEU A 57 -16.27 -14.95 -4.54
C LEU A 57 -14.96 -14.16 -4.68
N PHE A 58 -13.81 -14.70 -4.26
CA PHE A 58 -12.54 -14.02 -4.39
C PHE A 58 -12.16 -13.84 -5.86
N ASP A 59 -11.95 -12.59 -6.26
CA ASP A 59 -11.38 -12.26 -7.56
C ASP A 59 -9.86 -12.47 -7.47
N ARG A 60 -9.37 -13.63 -7.93
CA ARG A 60 -7.92 -13.95 -7.92
C ARG A 60 -7.07 -12.92 -8.63
N THR A 61 -7.63 -12.15 -9.55
CA THR A 61 -6.88 -11.07 -10.23
C THR A 61 -6.47 -9.95 -9.26
N LEU A 62 -7.08 -9.86 -8.07
CA LEU A 62 -6.72 -8.89 -7.03
C LEU A 62 -5.31 -9.11 -6.46
N LEU A 63 -4.78 -10.34 -6.51
CA LEU A 63 -3.43 -10.67 -6.03
C LEU A 63 -2.36 -9.94 -6.84
N ASP A 64 -2.58 -9.82 -8.15
CA ASP A 64 -1.61 -9.24 -9.09
C ASP A 64 -1.91 -7.77 -9.43
N GLN A 65 -3.11 -7.29 -9.08
CA GLN A 65 -3.54 -5.95 -9.42
C GLN A 65 -2.94 -4.86 -8.53
N PRO A 66 -2.82 -3.63 -9.05
CA PRO A 66 -2.55 -2.46 -8.24
C PRO A 66 -3.60 -2.24 -7.16
N VAL A 67 -3.13 -2.21 -5.92
CA VAL A 67 -3.89 -1.82 -4.74
C VAL A 67 -3.10 -0.74 -4.04
N VAL A 68 -3.80 0.26 -3.51
CA VAL A 68 -3.16 1.44 -2.89
C VAL A 68 -3.75 1.70 -1.51
N ALA A 69 -2.89 2.01 -0.55
CA ALA A 69 -3.26 2.60 0.73
C ALA A 69 -3.25 4.12 0.58
N GLU A 70 -4.39 4.74 0.86
CA GLU A 70 -4.57 6.17 0.77
C GLU A 70 -4.98 6.71 2.14
N VAL A 71 -4.13 7.55 2.73
CA VAL A 71 -4.44 8.29 3.95
C VAL A 71 -4.76 9.73 3.58
N ARG A 72 -5.99 10.15 3.89
CA ARG A 72 -6.47 11.52 3.67
C ARG A 72 -6.95 12.12 4.98
N GLY A 73 -6.42 13.28 5.35
CA GLY A 73 -6.83 13.98 6.57
C GLY A 73 -6.28 15.39 6.67
N ARG A 74 -6.31 15.92 7.88
CA ARG A 74 -5.62 17.16 8.25
C ARG A 74 -4.87 16.94 9.55
N HIS A 75 -3.63 17.43 9.60
CA HIS A 75 -2.82 17.45 10.81
C HIS A 75 -2.32 18.89 11.03
N GLY A 76 -2.71 19.51 12.14
CA GLY A 76 -2.50 20.95 12.34
C GLY A 76 -3.16 21.77 11.22
N GLU A 77 -2.40 22.66 10.60
CA GLU A 77 -2.86 23.47 9.45
C GLU A 77 -2.65 22.79 8.09
N GLY A 78 -1.95 21.65 8.03
CA GLY A 78 -1.59 20.94 6.80
C GLY A 78 -2.56 19.82 6.43
N ALA A 79 -2.82 19.63 5.14
CA ALA A 79 -3.47 18.42 4.64
C ALA A 79 -2.51 17.23 4.73
N VAL A 80 -2.99 16.08 5.18
CA VAL A 80 -2.25 14.81 5.09
C VAL A 80 -2.81 14.07 3.88
N LEU A 81 -1.97 13.90 2.85
CA LEU A 81 -2.20 13.00 1.74
C LEU A 81 -1.00 12.07 1.63
N ALA A 82 -1.19 10.80 1.95
CA ALA A 82 -0.19 9.77 1.69
C ALA A 82 -0.82 8.69 0.82
N LEU A 83 -0.14 8.33 -0.26
CA LEU A 83 -0.61 7.36 -1.24
C LEU A 83 0.54 6.37 -1.50
N GLU A 84 0.35 5.13 -1.06
CA GLU A 84 1.38 4.10 -1.15
C GLU A 84 0.81 2.83 -1.79
N PRO A 85 1.35 2.38 -2.93
CA PRO A 85 0.98 1.10 -3.52
C PRO A 85 1.41 -0.05 -2.61
N PHE A 86 0.51 -1.02 -2.44
CA PHE A 86 0.83 -2.25 -1.73
C PHE A 86 1.83 -3.09 -2.53
N ASP A 87 2.79 -3.68 -1.82
CA ASP A 87 3.60 -4.75 -2.38
C ASP A 87 2.71 -5.94 -2.81
N HIS A 88 3.23 -6.72 -3.75
CA HIS A 88 2.62 -7.97 -4.19
C HIS A 88 3.71 -9.00 -4.44
N ASP A 89 3.30 -10.24 -4.65
CA ASP A 89 4.20 -11.38 -4.56
C ASP A 89 5.39 -11.29 -5.53
N ALA A 90 5.14 -11.03 -6.81
CA ALA A 90 6.20 -10.88 -7.81
C ALA A 90 7.21 -9.77 -7.47
N PHE A 91 6.76 -8.63 -6.93
CA PHE A 91 7.65 -7.57 -6.47
C PHE A 91 8.55 -8.04 -5.32
N ARG A 92 7.98 -8.72 -4.33
CA ARG A 92 8.72 -9.23 -3.17
C ARG A 92 9.70 -10.32 -3.55
N GLN A 93 9.32 -11.24 -4.43
CA GLN A 93 10.20 -12.28 -4.95
C GLN A 93 11.42 -11.70 -5.67
N ARG A 94 11.20 -10.71 -6.56
CA ARG A 94 12.29 -9.98 -7.22
C ARG A 94 13.20 -9.28 -6.22
N LEU A 95 12.63 -8.55 -5.26
CA LEU A 95 13.41 -7.86 -4.24
C LEU A 95 14.24 -8.84 -3.38
N GLN A 96 13.69 -10.02 -3.07
CA GLN A 96 14.42 -11.07 -2.34
C GLN A 96 15.55 -11.66 -3.19
N ALA A 97 15.29 -11.96 -4.46
CA ALA A 97 16.30 -12.49 -5.38
C ALA A 97 17.48 -11.53 -5.56
N GLU A 98 17.21 -10.24 -5.80
CA GLU A 98 18.25 -9.20 -5.92
C GLU A 98 19.09 -9.09 -4.64
N ARG A 99 18.45 -9.07 -3.46
CA ARG A 99 19.18 -9.05 -2.19
C ARG A 99 20.06 -10.30 -2.00
N GLY A 100 19.63 -11.45 -2.51
CA GLY A 100 20.40 -12.70 -2.49
C GLY A 100 21.67 -12.66 -3.34
N THR A 101 21.69 -11.86 -4.42
CA THR A 101 22.87 -11.66 -5.28
C THR A 101 23.68 -10.41 -4.93
N GLY A 102 23.21 -9.59 -3.98
CA GLY A 102 23.82 -8.32 -3.61
C GLY A 102 23.42 -7.14 -4.52
N GLU A 103 22.51 -7.37 -5.47
CA GLU A 103 21.92 -6.34 -6.32
C GLU A 103 20.92 -5.47 -5.54
N ARG A 104 20.73 -4.22 -6.00
CA ARG A 104 19.87 -3.21 -5.35
C ARG A 104 19.13 -2.35 -6.37
N THR A 105 18.65 -2.97 -7.43
CA THR A 105 18.00 -2.27 -8.55
C THR A 105 16.58 -1.87 -8.19
N THR A 106 15.83 -2.83 -7.63
CA THR A 106 14.48 -2.64 -7.11
C THR A 106 14.55 -1.96 -5.75
N ARG A 107 13.85 -0.83 -5.62
CA ARG A 107 13.75 -0.10 -4.35
C ARG A 107 12.50 -0.56 -3.61
N GLY A 108 12.67 -0.92 -2.34
CA GLY A 108 11.54 -1.32 -1.51
C GLY A 108 11.95 -1.89 -0.16
N VAL A 109 10.94 -2.04 0.68
CA VAL A 109 11.06 -2.70 1.97
C VAL A 109 10.80 -4.19 1.78
N LEU A 110 11.71 -5.04 2.26
CA LEU A 110 11.52 -6.49 2.28
C LEU A 110 11.22 -6.93 3.71
N VAL A 111 10.03 -7.48 3.92
CA VAL A 111 9.65 -8.10 5.19
C VAL A 111 9.74 -9.61 5.06
N LEU A 112 10.34 -10.26 6.06
CA LEU A 112 10.45 -11.72 6.14
C LEU A 112 9.89 -12.21 7.48
N THR A 113 9.19 -13.33 7.46
CA THR A 113 8.73 -14.05 8.65
C THR A 113 9.44 -15.40 8.70
N GLY A 114 10.30 -15.59 9.70
CA GLY A 114 11.13 -16.82 9.76
C GLY A 114 12.05 -17.00 8.54
N GLY A 115 12.47 -15.90 7.91
CA GLY A 115 13.30 -15.94 6.69
C GLY A 115 12.54 -16.19 5.38
N GLN A 116 11.21 -16.32 5.43
CA GLN A 116 10.34 -16.52 4.26
C GLN A 116 9.55 -15.26 3.93
N LEU A 117 9.15 -15.11 2.67
CA LEU A 117 8.21 -14.06 2.27
C LEU A 117 6.85 -14.31 2.91
N PRO A 118 6.10 -13.25 3.27
CA PRO A 118 4.69 -13.38 3.56
C PRO A 118 3.95 -14.01 2.38
N PRO A 119 2.86 -14.75 2.62
CA PRO A 119 2.09 -15.37 1.55
C PRO A 119 1.47 -14.32 0.60
N PRO A 120 1.06 -14.70 -0.63
CA PRO A 120 0.52 -13.77 -1.63
C PRO A 120 -0.74 -13.02 -1.19
N TYR A 121 -1.57 -13.63 -0.33
CA TYR A 121 -2.79 -13.05 0.22
C TYR A 121 -2.56 -12.05 1.37
N VAL A 122 -1.30 -11.86 1.80
CA VAL A 122 -0.89 -10.76 2.69
C VAL A 122 -0.18 -9.71 1.85
N ARG A 123 -0.69 -8.47 1.85
CA ARG A 123 -0.05 -7.34 1.15
C ARG A 123 0.31 -6.24 2.14
N LEU A 124 1.45 -5.59 1.92
CA LEU A 124 1.97 -4.54 2.81
C LEU A 124 2.16 -3.23 2.04
N ALA A 125 1.73 -2.13 2.64
CA ALA A 125 2.06 -0.77 2.22
C ALA A 125 2.84 -0.08 3.33
N PHE A 126 3.91 0.64 2.97
CA PHE A 126 4.81 1.32 3.89
C PHE A 126 4.67 2.83 3.71
N LEU A 127 3.74 3.45 4.42
CA LEU A 127 3.54 4.89 4.30
C LEU A 127 4.65 5.63 5.07
N PRO A 128 5.33 6.62 4.44
CA PRO A 128 6.40 7.40 5.06
C PRO A 128 5.84 8.52 5.95
N ILE A 129 4.87 8.18 6.81
CA ILE A 129 4.23 9.08 7.78
C ILE A 129 4.25 8.40 9.15
N GLU A 130 4.42 9.17 10.21
CA GLU A 130 4.37 8.62 11.57
C GLU A 130 2.94 8.23 11.92
N LEU A 131 2.76 7.12 12.64
CA LEU A 131 1.41 6.64 12.98
C LEU A 131 0.64 7.69 13.77
N ALA A 132 1.30 8.41 14.68
CA ALA A 132 0.70 9.48 15.47
C ALA A 132 0.18 10.65 14.61
N GLU A 133 0.82 10.93 13.47
CA GLU A 133 0.42 12.02 12.56
C GLU A 133 -0.87 11.70 11.79
N THR A 134 -1.26 10.42 11.77
CA THR A 134 -2.50 9.98 11.13
C THR A 134 -3.77 10.26 11.93
N ALA A 135 -3.65 10.80 13.15
CA ALA A 135 -4.81 11.09 14.00
C ALA A 135 -5.83 12.01 13.29
N GLY A 136 -7.07 11.56 13.19
CA GLY A 136 -8.16 12.29 12.51
C GLY A 136 -8.14 12.15 10.98
N ALA A 137 -7.23 11.34 10.41
CA ALA A 137 -7.24 10.99 9.00
C ALA A 137 -8.11 9.76 8.75
N ARG A 138 -8.48 9.56 7.47
CA ARG A 138 -9.13 8.36 6.98
C ARG A 138 -8.16 7.59 6.10
N LEU A 139 -7.98 6.31 6.39
CA LEU A 139 -7.34 5.34 5.51
C LEU A 139 -8.39 4.70 4.60
N ALA A 140 -8.13 4.66 3.31
CA ALA A 140 -8.87 3.88 2.33
C ALA A 140 -7.90 2.96 1.57
N VAL A 141 -8.23 1.67 1.51
CA VAL A 141 -7.57 0.71 0.63
C VAL A 141 -8.40 0.59 -0.64
N ARG A 142 -7.78 0.82 -1.79
CA ARG A 142 -8.50 0.91 -3.07
C ARG A 142 -7.85 0.03 -4.13
N ARG A 143 -8.67 -0.70 -4.89
CA ARG A 143 -8.29 -1.25 -6.19
C ARG A 143 -8.14 -0.10 -7.18
N THR A 144 -7.05 -0.11 -7.93
CA THR A 144 -6.68 0.92 -8.91
C THR A 144 -6.03 0.28 -10.13
N THR A 145 -5.61 1.09 -11.08
CA THR A 145 -4.81 0.71 -12.24
C THR A 145 -3.50 1.46 -12.25
N VAL A 146 -2.50 0.94 -12.98
CA VAL A 146 -1.23 1.67 -13.21
C VAL A 146 -1.51 3.02 -13.84
N ALA A 147 -2.41 3.08 -14.83
CA ALA A 147 -2.79 4.32 -15.49
C ALA A 147 -3.39 5.36 -14.52
N GLU A 148 -4.25 4.93 -13.58
CA GLU A 148 -4.81 5.81 -12.56
C GLU A 148 -3.77 6.28 -11.55
N LEU A 149 -2.83 5.41 -11.15
CA LEU A 149 -1.73 5.78 -10.26
C LEU A 149 -0.81 6.83 -10.92
N VAL A 150 -0.39 6.57 -12.16
CA VAL A 150 0.42 7.51 -12.95
C VAL A 150 -0.33 8.83 -13.11
N ALA A 151 -1.60 8.81 -13.54
CA ALA A 151 -2.40 10.02 -13.69
C ALA A 151 -2.59 10.77 -12.35
N GLY A 152 -2.64 10.07 -11.23
CA GLY A 152 -2.65 10.66 -9.89
C GLY A 152 -1.38 11.45 -9.60
N VAL A 153 -0.22 10.85 -9.84
CA VAL A 153 1.09 11.49 -9.67
C VAL A 153 1.23 12.72 -10.59
N GLU A 154 0.83 12.60 -11.86
CA GLU A 154 0.89 13.72 -12.81
C GLU A 154 -0.01 14.89 -12.40
N ARG A 155 -1.21 14.60 -11.87
CA ARG A 155 -2.11 15.65 -11.36
C ARG A 155 -1.54 16.36 -10.14
N ALA A 156 -0.98 15.62 -9.18
CA ALA A 156 -0.37 16.19 -7.98
C ALA A 156 0.82 17.11 -8.36
N HIS A 157 1.63 16.67 -9.33
CA HIS A 157 2.74 17.47 -9.87
C HIS A 157 2.24 18.75 -10.57
N ALA A 158 1.22 18.63 -11.43
CA ALA A 158 0.62 19.78 -12.10
C ALA A 158 -0.02 20.79 -11.12
N ALA A 159 -0.47 20.32 -9.95
CA ALA A 159 -1.00 21.15 -8.87
C ALA A 159 0.10 21.75 -7.96
N GLY A 160 1.36 21.35 -8.12
CA GLY A 160 2.48 21.76 -7.26
C GLY A 160 2.47 21.10 -5.87
N GLU A 161 1.74 20.00 -5.70
CA GLU A 161 1.67 19.21 -4.46
C GLU A 161 2.87 18.28 -4.28
N VAL A 162 3.54 17.91 -5.39
CA VAL A 162 4.79 17.16 -5.40
C VAL A 162 5.78 17.80 -6.38
N ASP A 163 7.07 17.77 -6.04
CA ASP A 163 8.14 18.28 -6.91
C ASP A 163 8.57 17.28 -8.00
N ASP A 164 9.53 17.67 -8.84
CA ASP A 164 10.03 16.85 -9.95
C ASP A 164 10.70 15.54 -9.50
N ASP A 165 11.40 15.58 -8.37
CA ASP A 165 12.13 14.43 -7.84
C ASP A 165 11.18 13.46 -7.13
N GLU A 166 10.20 13.99 -6.38
CA GLU A 166 9.08 13.24 -5.80
C GLU A 166 8.25 12.57 -6.89
N ARG A 167 7.88 13.31 -7.94
CA ARG A 167 7.20 12.75 -9.13
C ARG A 167 8.00 11.59 -9.73
N ARG A 168 9.30 11.79 -9.99
CA ARG A 168 10.16 10.75 -10.57
C ARG A 168 10.23 9.51 -9.66
N ALA A 169 10.40 9.72 -8.35
CA ALA A 169 10.48 8.63 -7.38
C ALA A 169 9.18 7.83 -7.32
N LEU A 170 8.02 8.49 -7.33
CA LEU A 170 6.70 7.86 -7.32
C LEU A 170 6.47 7.04 -8.60
N LEU A 171 6.77 7.59 -9.78
CA LEU A 171 6.62 6.88 -11.06
C LEU A 171 7.52 5.65 -11.14
N VAL A 172 8.78 5.77 -10.71
CA VAL A 172 9.70 4.62 -10.62
C VAL A 172 9.15 3.58 -9.65
N GLY A 173 8.63 4.00 -8.49
CA GLY A 173 8.02 3.10 -7.51
C GLY A 173 6.80 2.36 -8.04
N ILE A 174 5.96 3.02 -8.84
CA ILE A 174 4.79 2.41 -9.48
C ILE A 174 5.24 1.36 -10.49
N GLU A 175 6.17 1.70 -11.40
CA GLU A 175 6.66 0.78 -12.43
C GLU A 175 7.41 -0.41 -11.82
N GLN A 176 8.23 -0.18 -10.79
CA GLN A 176 8.94 -1.26 -10.12
C GLN A 176 7.99 -2.25 -9.43
N ARG A 177 6.91 -1.78 -8.80
CA ARG A 177 5.90 -2.67 -8.23
C ARG A 177 5.12 -3.33 -9.36
N HIS A 178 4.44 -2.53 -10.18
CA HIS A 178 3.55 -2.99 -11.25
C HIS A 178 4.12 -2.66 -12.64
N PRO A 179 5.03 -3.50 -13.17
CA PRO A 179 5.66 -3.23 -14.45
C PRO A 179 4.63 -3.28 -15.57
N THR A 180 4.73 -2.35 -16.51
CA THR A 180 3.87 -2.35 -17.69
C THR A 180 4.36 -3.44 -18.64
N PRO A 181 3.51 -4.39 -19.09
CA PRO A 181 3.95 -5.43 -20.01
C PRO A 181 4.54 -4.83 -21.30
N GLY A 182 5.84 -5.07 -21.55
CA GLY A 182 6.54 -4.62 -22.76
C GLY A 182 7.43 -3.39 -22.62
N ALA A 183 7.66 -2.90 -21.40
CA ALA A 183 8.74 -1.94 -21.09
C ALA A 183 10.11 -2.63 -20.96
#